data_AF-A0A141GEL4-F1
#
_entry.id   AF-A0A141GEL4-F1
#
_cell.length_a   1.000
_cell.length_b   1.000
_cell.length_c   1.000
_cell.angle_alpha   90.00
_cell.angle_beta   90.00
_cell.angle_gamma   90.00
#
_symmetry.space_group_name_H-M   'P 1'
#
loop_
_entity.id
_entity.type
_entity.pdbx_description
1 polymer ?
#
loop_
_entity_poly.entity_id
_entity_poly.type
_entity_poly.pdbx_seq_one_letter_code
_entity_poly.pdbx_strand_id
1 'polypeptide(L)'
;LLDKGWTVIVIDELVTGKSGPKQRAVSQVYSPGCNLEDCSELSYVLSIYFSQDDLLGITLFSAMNGHSIMFPVSWTDRDKVARLLINYRIREIVIWANLGVGSEILINKIYNLLIGWNLFPFEPNAKIEVMGEALTNLPC
;
A
#
# COMPACT_ATOMS: atom_id res chain seq x y z
N LEU A 1 -17.31 2.05 -2.65
CA LEU A 1 -16.32 1.05 -3.17
C LEU A 1 -15.06 1.09 -2.32
N LEU A 2 -14.50 2.30 -2.09
CA LEU A 2 -13.33 2.51 -1.23
C LEU A 2 -13.53 2.00 0.21
N ASP A 3 -14.72 2.19 0.82
CA ASP A 3 -15.02 1.66 2.17
C ASP A 3 -15.03 0.13 2.25
N LYS A 4 -15.14 -0.56 1.11
CA LYS A 4 -15.01 -2.01 1.01
C LYS A 4 -13.56 -2.46 0.81
N GLY A 5 -12.60 -1.52 0.84
CA GLY A 5 -11.18 -1.77 0.59
C GLY A 5 -10.81 -1.92 -0.88
N TRP A 6 -11.66 -1.51 -1.82
CA TRP A 6 -11.40 -1.66 -3.26
C TRP A 6 -10.74 -0.41 -3.83
N THR A 7 -9.73 -0.60 -4.69
CA THR A 7 -9.15 0.48 -5.50
C THR A 7 -10.00 0.69 -6.76
N VAL A 8 -10.35 1.95 -7.04
CA VAL A 8 -11.13 2.34 -8.22
C VAL A 8 -10.21 3.04 -9.21
N ILE A 9 -10.18 2.54 -10.45
CA ILE A 9 -9.41 3.14 -11.56
C ILE A 9 -10.40 3.83 -12.49
N VAL A 10 -10.28 5.14 -12.64
CA VAL A 10 -11.10 5.93 -13.56
C VAL A 10 -10.42 5.98 -14.92
N ILE A 11 -11.18 5.60 -15.96
CA ILE A 11 -10.72 5.56 -17.34
C ILE A 11 -11.58 6.53 -18.14
N ASP A 12 -10.98 7.64 -18.55
CA ASP A 12 -11.65 8.67 -19.33
C ASP A 12 -11.34 8.53 -20.82
N GLU A 13 -12.30 8.98 -21.63
CA GLU A 13 -12.11 9.11 -23.06
C GLU A 13 -11.24 10.31 -23.40
N LEU A 14 -10.22 10.08 -24.24
CA LEU A 14 -9.44 11.14 -24.85
C LEU A 14 -10.14 11.61 -26.13
N VAL A 15 -10.61 12.85 -26.12
CA VAL A 15 -11.27 13.47 -27.28
C VAL A 15 -10.23 13.70 -28.38
N THR A 16 -10.15 12.78 -29.35
CA THR A 16 -9.13 12.79 -30.41
C THR A 16 -9.67 13.13 -31.80
N GLY A 17 -11.00 13.23 -31.96
CA GLY A 17 -11.64 13.56 -33.25
C GLY A 17 -11.44 12.52 -34.36
N LYS A 18 -10.90 11.34 -34.05
CA LYS A 18 -10.62 10.27 -35.01
C LYS A 18 -11.83 9.35 -35.17
N SER A 19 -12.05 8.83 -36.37
CA SER A 19 -13.04 7.77 -36.62
C SER A 19 -12.51 6.42 -36.11
N GLY A 20 -13.33 5.66 -35.37
CA GLY A 20 -12.97 4.35 -34.82
C GLY A 20 -13.21 4.25 -33.31
N PRO A 21 -12.70 3.21 -32.64
CA PRO A 21 -12.77 3.09 -31.19
C PRO A 21 -12.15 4.31 -30.49
N LYS A 22 -12.89 4.86 -29.54
CA LYS A 22 -12.47 6.03 -28.75
C LYS A 22 -11.23 5.68 -27.93
N GLN A 23 -10.19 6.51 -28.03
CA GLN A 23 -9.01 6.37 -27.18
C GLN A 23 -9.39 6.63 -25.73
N ARG A 24 -8.85 5.84 -24.81
CA ARG A 24 -9.11 5.95 -23.38
C ARG A 24 -7.80 5.94 -22.61
N ALA A 25 -7.76 6.64 -21.50
CA ALA A 25 -6.61 6.66 -20.60
C ALA A 25 -7.07 6.63 -19.14
N VAL A 26 -6.24 6.06 -18.28
CA VAL A 26 -6.43 6.17 -16.83
C VAL A 26 -6.19 7.63 -16.45
N SER A 27 -7.22 8.28 -15.91
CA SER A 27 -7.12 9.68 -15.47
C SER A 27 -6.85 9.77 -13.97
N GLN A 28 -7.42 8.85 -13.18
CA GLN A 28 -7.35 8.87 -11.73
C GLN A 28 -7.34 7.45 -11.15
N VAL A 29 -6.69 7.28 -10.00
CA VAL A 29 -6.73 6.06 -9.20
C VAL A 29 -7.11 6.46 -7.77
N TYR A 30 -8.24 5.95 -7.30
CA TYR A 30 -8.71 6.14 -5.94
C TYR A 30 -8.44 4.87 -5.15
N SER A 31 -7.49 4.92 -4.22
CA SER A 31 -7.26 3.85 -3.25
C SER A 31 -7.90 4.22 -1.90
N PRO A 32 -8.14 3.24 -1.00
CA PRO A 32 -8.70 3.52 0.32
C PRO A 32 -7.90 4.53 1.16
N GLY A 33 -6.58 4.62 0.97
CA GLY A 33 -5.72 5.58 1.66
C GLY A 33 -5.67 6.98 1.05
N CYS A 34 -6.13 7.15 -0.20
CA CYS A 34 -5.98 8.36 -1.01
C CYS A 34 -7.31 9.08 -1.31
N ASN A 35 -8.41 8.73 -0.63
CA ASN A 35 -9.69 9.39 -0.84
C ASN A 35 -9.68 10.83 -0.30
N LEU A 36 -9.76 11.82 -1.19
CA LEU A 36 -9.81 13.24 -0.83
C LEU A 36 -11.24 13.72 -0.54
N GLU A 37 -12.26 12.99 -1.00
CA GLU A 37 -13.62 13.52 -1.06
C GLU A 37 -14.43 13.41 0.24
N ASP A 38 -13.89 12.74 1.28
CA ASP A 38 -14.67 12.52 2.49
C ASP A 38 -13.79 12.24 3.71
N CYS A 39 -13.29 13.28 4.39
CA CYS A 39 -12.55 13.08 5.64
C CYS A 39 -12.60 14.32 6.54
N SER A 40 -13.36 14.23 7.64
CA SER A 40 -13.20 15.08 8.81
C SER A 40 -11.90 14.81 9.58
N GLU A 41 -11.19 13.72 9.25
CA GLU A 41 -10.00 13.24 9.93
C GLU A 41 -8.95 12.70 8.93
N LEU A 42 -7.66 12.85 9.24
CA LEU A 42 -6.57 12.47 8.35
C LEU A 42 -6.39 10.95 8.26
N SER A 43 -6.46 10.40 7.04
CA SER A 43 -6.06 9.01 6.75
C SER A 43 -4.60 8.91 6.35
N TYR A 44 -3.98 7.78 6.67
CA TYR A 44 -2.59 7.48 6.33
C TYR A 44 -2.47 6.16 5.58
N VAL A 45 -1.52 6.15 4.64
CA VAL A 45 -0.92 4.96 4.05
C VAL A 45 0.33 4.62 4.87
N LEU A 46 0.42 3.37 5.32
CA LEU A 46 1.60 2.84 5.98
C LEU A 46 2.44 2.06 4.97
N SER A 47 3.68 2.47 4.73
CA SER A 47 4.65 1.68 4.00
C SER A 47 5.64 1.03 4.97
N ILE A 48 5.88 -0.27 4.78
CA ILE A 48 6.82 -1.06 5.56
C ILE A 48 7.84 -1.68 4.60
N TYR A 49 9.13 -1.46 4.88
CA TYR A 49 10.21 -2.20 4.22
C TYR A 49 11.09 -2.89 5.26
N PHE A 50 11.62 -4.06 4.90
CA PHE A 50 12.56 -4.79 5.75
C PHE A 50 13.98 -4.65 5.20
N SER A 51 14.89 -4.13 6.00
CA SER A 51 16.33 -4.08 5.69
C SER A 51 17.02 -5.38 6.10
N GLN A 52 18.13 -5.71 5.45
CA GLN A 52 18.96 -6.87 5.80
C GLN A 52 19.55 -6.79 7.22
N ASP A 53 19.65 -5.58 7.79
CA ASP A 53 20.19 -5.34 9.13
C ASP A 53 19.16 -5.49 10.26
N ASP A 54 18.11 -6.31 10.07
CA ASP A 54 16.99 -6.46 11.01
C ASP A 54 16.32 -5.12 11.39
N LEU A 55 16.30 -4.17 10.45
CA LEU A 55 15.60 -2.89 10.60
C LEU A 55 14.29 -2.90 9.82
N LEU A 56 13.22 -2.49 10.48
CA LEU A 56 11.94 -2.19 9.89
C LEU A 56 11.88 -0.70 9.54
N GLY A 57 11.85 -0.39 8.26
CA GLY A 57 11.59 0.94 7.79
C GLY A 57 10.10 1.22 7.75
N ILE A 58 9.66 2.24 8.48
CA ILE A 58 8.26 2.64 8.57
C ILE A 58 8.10 4.01 7.94
N THR A 59 7.12 4.14 7.04
CA THR A 59 6.70 5.43 6.49
C THR A 59 5.19 5.58 6.63
N LEU A 60 4.74 6.69 7.19
CA LEU A 60 3.34 7.12 7.21
C LEU A 60 3.18 8.28 6.26
N PHE A 61 2.24 8.20 5.33
CA PHE A 61 1.97 9.27 4.37
C PHE A 61 0.47 9.57 4.28
N SER A 62 0.10 10.85 4.34
CA SER A 62 -1.26 11.30 4.07
C SER A 62 -1.33 12.05 2.75
N ALA A 63 -1.99 11.47 1.76
CA ALA A 63 -2.22 12.10 0.46
C ALA A 63 -3.07 13.38 0.57
N MET A 64 -3.85 13.52 1.65
CA MET A 64 -4.75 14.64 1.86
C MET A 64 -4.02 15.97 2.11
N ASN A 65 -2.94 15.95 2.89
CA ASN A 65 -2.22 17.16 3.28
C ASN A 65 -0.71 17.08 3.01
N GLY A 66 -0.22 15.98 2.45
CA GLY A 66 1.20 15.74 2.17
C GLY A 66 2.04 15.44 3.42
N HIS A 67 1.43 15.25 4.59
CA HIS A 67 2.18 14.93 5.80
C HIS A 67 2.84 13.56 5.67
N SER A 68 4.13 13.52 5.96
CA SER A 68 4.96 12.32 5.82
C SER A 68 5.88 12.18 7.03
N ILE A 69 5.90 10.99 7.63
CA ILE A 69 6.82 10.63 8.72
C ILE A 69 7.53 9.36 8.30
N MET A 70 8.86 9.36 8.38
CA MET A 70 9.69 8.20 8.08
C MET A 70 10.66 7.96 9.21
N PHE A 71 10.75 6.72 9.69
CA PHE A 71 11.72 6.33 10.71
C PHE A 71 12.04 4.84 10.63
N PRO A 72 13.31 4.45 10.89
CA PRO A 72 13.70 3.06 11.05
C PRO A 72 13.44 2.58 12.48
N VAL A 73 13.18 1.29 12.64
CA VAL A 73 12.99 0.64 13.95
C VAL A 73 13.70 -0.69 13.95
N SER A 74 14.48 -0.98 14.99
CA SER A 74 15.06 -2.32 15.14
C SER A 74 13.97 -3.37 15.31
N TRP A 75 14.12 -4.54 14.69
CA TRP A 75 13.17 -5.63 14.81
C TRP A 75 12.90 -6.02 16.27
N THR A 76 13.87 -5.90 17.17
CA THR A 76 13.70 -6.16 18.62
C THR A 76 12.75 -5.17 19.29
N ASP A 77 12.68 -3.95 18.76
CA ASP A 77 11.90 -2.83 19.29
C ASP A 77 10.57 -2.61 18.54
N ARG A 78 10.25 -3.46 17.56
CA ARG A 78 9.07 -3.35 16.69
C ARG A 78 7.77 -3.09 17.46
N ASP A 79 7.55 -3.76 18.58
CA ASP A 79 6.30 -3.66 19.36
C ASP A 79 6.12 -2.29 20.05
N LYS A 80 7.20 -1.52 20.22
CA LYS A 80 7.11 -0.15 20.75
C LYS A 80 6.36 0.79 19.81
N VAL A 81 6.35 0.49 18.51
CA VAL A 81 5.76 1.34 17.47
C VAL A 81 4.27 1.07 17.29
N ALA A 82 3.77 -0.09 17.71
CA ALA A 82 2.37 -0.48 17.53
C ALA A 82 1.39 0.59 18.03
N ARG A 83 1.65 1.11 19.24
CA ARG A 83 0.83 2.17 19.85
C ARG A 83 0.86 3.47 19.06
N LEU A 84 1.99 3.80 18.45
CA LEU A 84 2.11 4.96 17.58
C LEU A 84 1.22 4.78 16.37
N LEU A 85 1.35 3.65 15.67
CA LEU A 85 0.64 3.35 14.42
C LEU A 85 -0.88 3.28 14.58
N ILE A 86 -1.37 2.71 15.69
CA ILE A 86 -2.82 2.61 15.98
C ILE A 86 -3.50 4.00 15.95
N ASN A 87 -2.80 5.06 16.36
CA ASN A 87 -3.36 6.41 16.39
C ASN A 87 -3.44 7.09 15.01
N TYR A 88 -2.76 6.55 13.99
CA TYR A 88 -2.71 7.17 12.65
C TYR A 88 -3.81 6.70 11.69
N ARG A 89 -4.79 5.92 12.16
CA ARG A 89 -5.95 5.47 11.35
C ARG A 89 -5.54 5.02 9.94
N ILE A 90 -4.63 4.06 9.92
CA ILE A 90 -4.06 3.53 8.68
C ILE A 90 -5.18 2.86 7.88
N ARG A 91 -5.37 3.28 6.62
CA ARG A 91 -6.40 2.72 5.71
C ARG A 91 -5.83 1.79 4.66
N GLU A 92 -4.53 1.86 4.44
CA GLU A 92 -3.83 1.11 3.40
C GLU A 92 -2.41 0.82 3.87
N ILE A 93 -1.93 -0.40 3.62
CA ILE A 93 -0.59 -0.85 3.98
C ILE A 93 0.12 -1.33 2.72
N VAL A 94 1.30 -0.79 2.46
CA VAL A 94 2.18 -1.19 1.37
C VAL A 94 3.38 -1.90 1.97
N ILE A 95 3.58 -3.17 1.61
CA ILE A 95 4.73 -3.95 2.07
C ILE A 95 5.72 -4.05 0.92
N TRP A 96 6.92 -3.54 1.13
CA TRP A 96 8.01 -3.72 0.18
C TRP A 96 8.77 -5.01 0.50
N ALA A 97 8.78 -5.92 -0.47
CA ALA A 97 9.54 -7.17 -0.40
C ALA A 97 10.36 -7.33 -1.69
N ASN A 98 11.68 -7.41 -1.56
CA ASN A 98 12.54 -7.78 -2.68
C ASN A 98 12.24 -9.24 -3.08
N LEU A 99 12.06 -9.50 -4.38
CA LEU A 99 11.68 -10.80 -4.97
C LEU A 99 12.75 -11.91 -4.86
N GLY A 100 13.69 -11.80 -3.92
CA GLY A 100 14.71 -12.82 -3.66
C GLY A 100 14.19 -14.04 -2.90
N VAL A 101 15.04 -15.06 -2.78
CA VAL A 101 14.81 -16.25 -1.94
C VAL A 101 14.57 -15.80 -0.49
N GLY A 102 13.41 -16.13 0.08
CA GLY A 102 13.01 -15.75 1.45
C GLY A 102 12.05 -14.55 1.56
N SER A 103 11.66 -13.95 0.44
CA SER A 103 10.66 -12.87 0.38
C SER A 103 9.30 -13.25 0.97
N GLU A 104 8.80 -14.46 0.68
CA GLU A 104 7.56 -14.99 1.26
C GLU A 104 7.64 -15.11 2.80
N ILE A 105 8.81 -15.52 3.32
CA ILE A 105 9.04 -15.62 4.77
C ILE A 105 8.98 -14.24 5.42
N LEU A 106 9.56 -13.23 4.78
CA LEU A 106 9.54 -11.84 5.25
C LEU A 106 8.12 -11.25 5.18
N ILE A 107 7.39 -11.46 4.08
CA ILE A 107 6.00 -11.03 3.94
C ILE A 107 5.15 -11.65 5.05
N ASN A 108 5.28 -12.96 5.29
CA ASN A 108 4.55 -13.65 6.37
C ASN A 108 4.92 -13.12 7.76
N LYS A 109 6.20 -12.80 8.00
CA LYS A 109 6.64 -12.17 9.26
C LYS A 109 5.99 -10.80 9.47
N ILE A 110 5.97 -9.94 8.44
CA ILE A 110 5.33 -8.62 8.51
C ILE A 110 3.82 -8.77 8.67
N TYR A 111 3.20 -9.72 7.97
CA TYR A 111 1.77 -9.99 8.08
C TYR A 111 1.36 -10.40 9.50
N ASN A 112 2.08 -11.35 10.09
CA ASN A 112 1.87 -11.76 11.48
C ASN A 112 2.09 -10.59 12.47
N LEU A 113 3.04 -9.71 12.18
CA LEU A 113 3.29 -8.51 12.97
C LEU A 113 2.12 -7.54 12.92
N LEU A 114 1.58 -7.28 11.73
CA LEU A 114 0.43 -6.39 11.53
C LEU A 114 -0.85 -6.91 12.20
N ILE A 115 -1.07 -8.23 12.18
CA ILE A 115 -2.13 -8.89 12.95
C ILE A 115 -1.88 -8.70 14.46
N GLY A 116 -0.65 -8.94 14.91
CA GLY A 116 -0.27 -8.77 16.32
C GLY A 116 -0.43 -7.34 16.83
N TRP A 117 -0.25 -6.35 15.96
CA TRP A 117 -0.49 -4.93 16.25
C TRP A 117 -1.96 -4.50 16.13
N ASN A 118 -2.85 -5.41 15.74
CA ASN A 118 -4.26 -5.13 15.48
C ASN A 118 -4.47 -4.03 14.41
N LEU A 119 -3.53 -3.92 13.46
CA LEU A 119 -3.62 -3.01 12.32
C LEU A 119 -4.24 -3.68 11.09
N PHE A 120 -4.25 -5.01 11.05
CA PHE A 120 -4.79 -5.79 9.95
C PHE A 120 -5.65 -6.95 10.46
N PRO A 121 -6.78 -7.26 9.82
CA PRO A 121 -7.61 -8.38 10.23
C PRO A 121 -6.92 -9.72 9.98
N PHE A 122 -7.25 -10.73 10.78
CA PHE A 122 -6.72 -12.09 10.63
C PHE A 122 -7.10 -12.72 9.28
N GLU A 123 -8.32 -12.47 8.82
CA GLU A 123 -8.80 -12.81 7.48
C GLU A 123 -8.81 -11.56 6.60
N PRO A 124 -7.90 -11.44 5.63
CA PRO A 124 -7.84 -10.26 4.80
C PRO A 124 -8.95 -10.33 3.75
N ASN A 125 -9.81 -9.33 3.71
CA ASN A 125 -10.75 -9.12 2.58
C ASN A 125 -10.02 -8.72 1.29
N ALA A 126 -8.71 -8.50 1.37
CA ALA A 126 -7.84 -8.10 0.28
C ALA A 126 -6.95 -9.28 -0.16
N LYS A 127 -6.92 -9.53 -1.47
CA LYS A 127 -6.03 -10.49 -2.09
C LYS A 127 -4.60 -9.95 -2.05
N ILE A 128 -3.66 -10.69 -1.47
CA ILE A 128 -2.23 -10.35 -1.52
C ILE A 128 -1.75 -10.65 -2.94
N GLU A 129 -1.55 -9.62 -3.76
CA GLU A 129 -0.95 -9.75 -5.09
C GLU A 129 0.51 -9.35 -5.03
N VAL A 130 1.41 -10.32 -5.17
CA VAL A 130 2.84 -10.08 -5.38
C VAL A 130 3.01 -9.65 -6.82
N MET A 131 3.20 -8.36 -7.07
CA MET A 131 3.61 -7.87 -8.39
C MET A 131 5.06 -8.30 -8.64
N GLY A 132 5.23 -9.47 -9.26
CA GLY A 132 6.52 -9.92 -9.77
C GLY A 132 7.01 -9.03 -10.92
N GLU A 133 8.33 -8.98 -11.12
CA GLU A 133 8.92 -8.34 -12.31
C GLU A 133 8.25 -8.88 -13.58
N ALA A 134 7.81 -7.96 -14.45
CA ALA A 134 7.35 -8.32 -15.78
C ALA A 134 8.46 -9.14 -16.45
N LEU A 135 8.17 -10.40 -16.80
CA LEU A 135 9.06 -11.20 -17.63
C LEU A 135 9.36 -10.40 -18.90
N THR A 136 10.59 -9.88 -19.02
CA THR A 136 11.08 -9.15 -20.21
C THR A 136 11.29 -10.07 -21.42
N ASN A 137 10.67 -11.26 -21.45
CA ASN A 137 10.89 -12.29 -22.46
C ASN A 137 9.61 -12.59 -23.24
N LEU A 138 8.93 -11.55 -23.73
CA LEU A 138 8.04 -11.72 -24.87
C LEU A 138 8.86 -11.48 -26.14
N PRO A 139 8.98 -12.46 -27.05
CA PRO A 139 9.64 -12.24 -28.33
C PRO A 139 8.81 -11.24 -29.16
N CYS A 140 9.52 -10.29 -29.78
CA CYS A 140 8.99 -9.32 -30.74
C CYS A 140 8.36 -10.00 -31.97
#